data_AF-A0A7V8FTJ8-F1
#
_entry.id   AF-A0A7V8FTJ8-F1
#
_cell.length_a   1.000
_cell.length_b   1.000
_cell.length_c   1.000
_cell.angle_alpha   90.00
_cell.angle_beta   90.00
_cell.angle_gamma   90.00
#
_symmetry.space_group_name_H-M   'P 1'
#
loop_
_entity.id
_entity.type
_entity.pdbx_description
1 polymer ?
#
loop_
_entity_poly.entity_id
_entity_poly.type
_entity_poly.pdbx_seq_one_letter_code
_entity_poly.pdbx_strand_id
1 'polypeptide(L)' 'MAAKARVDGLRAEGRSIVDFTIGEPDFATPAHIVEAGAAALAAGHTRYTAATGTPALRRAIADKLH' A
#
# COMPACT_ATOMS: atom_id res chain seq x y z
N MET A 1 8.14 10.62 12.12
CA MET A 1 9.56 10.25 11.89
C MET A 1 10.36 11.53 11.56
N ALA A 2 11.21 11.99 12.48
CA ALA A 2 11.97 13.24 12.29
C ALA A 2 13.07 13.15 11.21
N ALA A 3 13.62 11.95 10.97
CA ALA A 3 14.68 11.74 9.99
C ALA A 3 14.21 11.86 8.53
N LYS A 4 13.07 11.24 8.18
CA LYS A 4 12.48 11.36 6.83
C LYS A 4 12.11 12.80 6.47
N ALA A 5 11.49 13.53 7.40
CA ALA A 5 11.15 14.94 7.18
C ALA A 5 12.39 15.80 6.89
N ARG A 6 13.52 15.49 7.53
CA ARG A 6 14.81 16.15 7.24
C ARG A 6 15.36 15.77 5.87
N VAL A 7 15.26 14.51 5.45
CA VAL A 7 15.69 14.07 4.10
C VAL A 7 14.86 14.78 3.02
N ASP A 8 13.54 14.85 3.19
CA ASP A 8 12.63 15.49 2.24
C ASP A 8 12.93 16.99 2.10
N GLY A 9 13.21 17.68 3.22
CA GLY A 9 13.64 19.10 3.21
C GLY A 9 14.96 19.32 2.47
N LEU A 10 15.98 18.49 2.73
CA LEU A 10 17.27 18.59 2.05
C LEU A 10 17.18 18.30 0.54
N ARG A 11 16.27 17.39 0.13
CA ARG A 11 15.97 17.14 -1.29
C ARG A 11 15.29 18.35 -1.94
N ALA A 12 14.36 19.01 -1.24
CA ALA A 12 13.71 20.23 -1.73
C ALA A 12 14.71 21.40 -1.90
N GLU A 13 15.77 21.45 -1.09
CA GLU A 13 16.89 22.38 -1.24
C GLU A 13 17.85 22.00 -2.41
N GLY A 14 17.53 20.97 -3.20
CA GLY A 14 18.32 20.55 -4.36
C GLY A 14 19.54 19.69 -4.01
N ARG A 15 19.66 19.20 -2.77
CA ARG A 15 20.77 18.33 -2.36
C ARG A 15 20.48 16.88 -2.73
N SER A 16 21.48 16.21 -3.30
CA SER A 16 21.42 14.76 -3.53
C SER A 16 21.62 14.02 -2.20
N ILE A 17 20.60 13.29 -1.76
CA ILE A 17 20.59 12.55 -0.49
C ILE A 17 20.19 11.09 -0.76
N VAL A 18 21.07 10.17 -0.33
CA VAL A 18 20.77 8.74 -0.25
C VAL A 18 20.00 8.50 1.05
N ASP A 19 18.77 8.00 0.93
CA ASP A 19 17.86 7.80 2.05
C ASP A 19 17.83 6.34 2.49
N PHE A 20 18.31 6.07 3.70
CA PHE A 20 18.26 4.75 4.34
C PHE A 20 17.19 4.66 5.43
N THR A 21 16.30 5.65 5.51
CA THR A 21 15.25 5.74 6.54
C THR A 21 13.89 5.25 6.05
N ILE A 22 13.82 4.81 4.80
CA ILE A 22 12.61 4.30 4.15
C ILE A 22 12.25 2.94 4.77
N GLY A 23 11.04 2.84 5.34
CA GLY A 23 10.52 1.62 5.95
C GLY A 23 9.52 0.85 5.08
N GLU A 24 9.29 1.32 3.85
CA GLU A 24 8.41 0.70 2.85
C GLU A 24 9.18 0.42 1.56
N PRO A 25 8.74 -0.54 0.74
CA PRO A 25 9.40 -0.79 -0.53
C PRO A 25 9.26 0.38 -1.51
N ASP A 26 10.24 0.55 -2.39
CA ASP A 26 10.31 1.63 -3.39
C ASP A 26 9.59 1.33 -4.71
N PHE A 27 8.91 0.18 -4.81
CA PHE A 27 8.14 -0.22 -5.97
C PHE A 27 6.65 0.09 -5.82
N ALA A 28 6.02 0.41 -6.96
CA ALA A 28 4.58 0.59 -7.02
C ALA A 28 3.84 -0.73 -6.74
N THR A 29 2.61 -0.63 -6.23
CA THR A 29 1.71 -1.78 -6.11
C THR A 29 1.50 -2.44 -7.50
N PRO A 30 1.57 -3.78 -7.62
CA PRO A 30 1.33 -4.46 -8.89
C PRO A 30 0.01 -4.05 -9.56
N ALA A 31 0.05 -3.83 -10.89
CA ALA A 31 -1.08 -3.28 -11.65
C ALA A 31 -2.39 -4.07 -11.46
N HIS A 32 -2.34 -5.40 -11.45
CA HIS A 32 -3.53 -6.23 -11.27
C HIS A 32 -4.28 -5.98 -9.94
N ILE A 33 -3.56 -5.54 -8.88
CA ILE A 33 -4.17 -5.20 -7.59
C ILE A 33 -4.86 -3.84 -7.68
N VAL A 34 -4.22 -2.87 -8.35
CA VAL A 34 -4.79 -1.54 -8.59
C VAL A 34 -6.07 -1.66 -9.41
N GLU A 35 -6.05 -2.43 -10.49
CA GLU A 35 -7.22 -2.67 -11.34
C GLU A 35 -8.35 -3.38 -10.59
N ALA A 36 -8.03 -4.39 -9.76
CA ALA A 36 -9.03 -5.07 -8.93
C ALA A 36 -9.71 -4.10 -7.93
N GLY A 37 -8.94 -3.18 -7.35
CA GLY A 37 -9.45 -2.11 -6.49
C GLY A 37 -10.38 -1.15 -7.24
N ALA A 38 -9.97 -0.70 -8.43
CA ALA A 38 -10.78 0.17 -9.28
C ALA A 38 -12.10 -0.49 -9.69
N ALA A 39 -12.04 -1.76 -10.11
CA ALA A 39 -13.21 -2.56 -10.44
C ALA A 39 -14.16 -2.72 -9.24
N ALA A 40 -13.62 -2.94 -8.04
CA ALA A 40 -14.43 -3.07 -6.84
C ALA A 40 -15.18 -1.78 -6.48
N LEU A 41 -14.53 -0.62 -6.66
CA LEU A 41 -15.17 0.68 -6.49
C LEU A 41 -16.28 0.90 -7.53
N ALA A 42 -16.02 0.59 -8.80
CA ALA A 42 -17.01 0.68 -9.87
C ALA A 42 -18.22 -0.23 -9.64
N ALA A 43 -18.01 -1.41 -9.04
CA ALA A 43 -19.05 -2.35 -8.66
C ALA A 43 -19.80 -1.98 -7.36
N GLY A 44 -19.46 -0.86 -6.71
CA GLY A 44 -20.16 -0.39 -5.51
C GLY A 44 -19.79 -1.13 -4.22
N HIS A 45 -18.62 -1.79 -4.16
CA HIS A 45 -18.12 -2.42 -2.94
C HIS A 45 -17.57 -1.39 -1.92
N THR A 46 -18.45 -0.50 -1.45
CA THR A 46 -18.10 0.66 -0.59
C THR A 46 -18.73 0.61 0.81
N ARG A 47 -19.50 -0.44 1.10
CA ARG A 47 -20.18 -0.63 2.39
C ARG A 47 -19.32 -1.43 3.37
N TYR A 48 -19.74 -1.44 4.63
CA TYR A 48 -19.11 -2.24 5.67
C TYR A 48 -19.02 -3.72 5.27
N THR A 49 -17.87 -4.31 5.62
CA THR A 49 -17.65 -5.75 5.56
C THR A 49 -17.77 -6.32 6.98
N ALA A 50 -17.72 -7.64 7.12
CA ALA A 50 -17.65 -8.26 8.44
C ALA A 50 -16.37 -7.80 9.18
N ALA A 51 -16.43 -7.69 10.51
CA ALA A 51 -15.29 -7.29 11.34
C ALA A 51 -14.03 -8.17 11.14
N THR A 52 -14.22 -9.41 10.71
CA THR A 52 -13.15 -10.37 10.43
C THR A 52 -12.63 -10.32 8.98
N GLY A 53 -13.12 -9.39 8.16
CA GLY A 53 -12.84 -9.31 6.73
C GLY A 53 -13.80 -10.11 5.85
N THR A 54 -13.67 -9.98 4.53
CA THR A 54 -14.55 -10.67 3.58
C THR A 54 -14.28 -12.18 3.55
N PRO A 55 -15.30 -13.03 3.34
CA PRO A 55 -15.09 -14.48 3.22
C PRO A 55 -14.12 -14.86 2.10
N ALA A 56 -14.12 -14.12 0.99
CA ALA A 56 -13.21 -14.34 -0.13
C ALA A 56 -11.74 -14.08 0.26
N LEU A 57 -11.46 -12.96 0.94
CA LEU A 57 -10.11 -12.63 1.39
C LEU A 57 -9.59 -13.65 2.40
N ARG A 58 -10.42 -14.05 3.36
CA ARG A 58 -10.05 -15.04 4.39
C ARG A 58 -9.67 -16.39 3.78
N ARG A 59 -10.42 -16.85 2.77
CA ARG A 59 -10.08 -18.09 2.03
C ARG A 59 -8.77 -17.96 1.27
N ALA A 60 -8.59 -16.87 0.52
CA ALA A 60 -7.34 -16.63 -0.23
C ALA A 60 -6.10 -16.57 0.68
N ILE A 61 -6.23 -16.02 1.88
CA ILE A 61 -5.15 -16.01 2.88
C ILE A 61 -4.87 -17.43 3.39
N ALA A 62 -5.91 -18.21 3.73
CA ALA A 62 -5.72 -19.60 4.15
C ALA A 62 -5.01 -20.41 3.06
N ASP A 63 -5.45 -20.30 1.81
CA ASP A 63 -4.84 -20.98 0.67
C ASP A 63 -3.37 -20.55 0.43
N LYS A 64 -3.02 -19.29 0.72
CA LYS A 64 -1.64 -18.79 0.63
C LYS A 64 -0.73 -19.32 1.75
N LEU A 65 -1.30 -19.58 2.93
CA LEU A 65 -0.55 -19.97 4.13
C LEU A 65 -0.49 -21.49 4.33
N HIS A 66 -1.32 -22.26 3.62
CA HIS A 66 -1.20 -23.71 3.48
C HIS A 66 0.00 -24.05 2.57
#